data_AF-A0A1S2GWS1-F1
#
_entry.id   AF-A0A1S2GWS1-F1
#
_cell.length_a   1.000
_cell.length_b   1.000
_cell.length_c   1.000
_cell.angle_alpha   90.00
_cell.angle_beta   90.00
_cell.angle_gamma   90.00
#
_symmetry.space_group_name_H-M   'P 1'
#
loop_
_entity.id
_entity.type
_entity.pdbx_description
1 polymer ?
#
loop_
_entity_poly.entity_id
_entity_poly.type
_entity_poly.pdbx_seq_one_letter_code
_entity_poly.pdbx_strand_id
1 'polypeptide(L)'
;MPSRRNRSVLTGLAALVAAGLVAGGFALTAQQRTDDPVLASSVPTARATADGVVVIDLRGPDLPGASVLDRCDTSSRADVARYDTTALGDVVLQCGTNSQGYEHIRVRHTADWQDVLGGRGDRDWDDAMLTAVQTALTDPRPGFPRDAGDGKVCYAAAMRFDDDSTPAPDGFVKVIVSRTTDRVITAYPTRTDDC
;
A
#
# COMPACT_ATOMS: atom_id res chain seq x y z
N MET A 1 20.19 40.98 -25.61
CA MET A 1 21.38 40.45 -26.31
C MET A 1 22.44 40.10 -25.28
N PRO A 2 22.93 38.85 -25.23
CA PRO A 2 23.92 38.40 -24.26
C PRO A 2 25.35 38.63 -24.76
N SER A 3 26.24 39.13 -23.89
CA SER A 3 27.68 39.21 -24.14
C SER A 3 28.35 37.90 -23.72
N ARG A 4 28.86 37.16 -24.71
CA ARG A 4 29.72 35.97 -24.53
C ARG A 4 31.15 36.43 -24.19
N ARG A 5 31.77 35.84 -23.18
CA ARG A 5 33.23 35.70 -23.10
C ARG A 5 33.65 34.31 -22.60
N ASN A 6 34.22 33.57 -23.55
CA ASN A 6 35.39 32.67 -23.51
C ASN A 6 35.59 31.64 -22.39
N ARG A 7 35.38 30.38 -22.81
CA ARG A 7 36.17 29.15 -22.66
C ARG A 7 37.48 29.22 -21.86
N SER A 8 37.67 28.21 -21.01
CA SER A 8 38.95 27.50 -20.87
C SER A 8 38.71 25.99 -20.85
N VAL A 9 39.37 25.32 -21.78
CA VAL A 9 39.44 23.86 -21.96
C VAL A 9 40.68 23.40 -21.19
N LEU A 10 40.58 22.39 -20.33
CA LEU A 10 41.73 21.63 -19.87
C LEU A 10 41.46 20.13 -20.04
N THR A 11 42.14 19.62 -21.05
CA THR A 11 42.38 18.24 -21.41
C THR A 11 43.18 17.54 -20.30
N GLY A 12 42.81 16.30 -19.96
CA GLY A 12 43.57 15.47 -19.01
C GLY A 12 43.35 13.99 -19.30
N LEU A 13 44.02 13.49 -20.34
CA LEU A 13 44.17 12.08 -20.67
C LEU A 13 45.40 11.54 -19.95
N ALA A 14 45.25 10.48 -19.15
CA ALA A 14 46.34 9.55 -18.85
C ALA A 14 45.76 8.19 -18.46
N ALA A 15 45.84 7.24 -19.39
CA ALA A 15 45.64 5.82 -19.16
C ALA A 15 46.93 5.22 -18.57
N LEU A 16 46.80 4.32 -17.60
CA LEU A 16 47.80 3.30 -17.30
C LEU A 16 47.09 1.97 -17.08
N VAL A 17 47.33 1.07 -18.03
CA VAL A 17 47.00 -0.36 -17.97
C VAL A 17 48.14 -1.05 -17.22
N ALA A 18 47.82 -1.79 -16.17
CA ALA A 18 48.71 -2.81 -15.63
C ALA A 18 47.91 -4.09 -15.39
N ALA A 19 48.18 -5.08 -16.22
CA ALA A 19 47.72 -6.45 -16.05
C ALA A 19 48.56 -7.14 -14.96
N GLY A 20 47.89 -7.78 -14.01
CA GLY A 20 48.50 -8.63 -12.99
C GLY A 20 47.59 -9.81 -12.69
N LEU A 21 47.89 -10.95 -13.30
CA LEU A 21 47.28 -12.25 -13.06
C LEU A 21 47.99 -12.88 -11.84
N VAL A 22 47.30 -13.01 -10.70
CA VAL A 22 47.69 -13.95 -9.65
C VAL A 22 46.43 -14.61 -9.10
N ALA A 23 46.34 -15.92 -9.30
CA ALA A 23 45.34 -16.80 -8.75
C ALA A 23 45.54 -16.97 -7.24
N GLY A 24 44.45 -17.01 -6.46
CA GLY A 24 44.46 -17.60 -5.13
C GLY A 24 43.50 -16.96 -4.12
N GLY A 25 42.53 -17.76 -3.67
CA GLY A 25 42.06 -17.72 -2.28
C GLY A 25 40.90 -16.76 -1.96
N PHE A 26 39.69 -17.31 -1.96
CA PHE A 26 38.51 -16.71 -1.36
C PHE A 26 38.68 -16.52 0.16
N ALA A 27 38.65 -15.27 0.63
CA ALA A 27 38.25 -14.91 2.00
C ALA A 27 37.92 -13.41 2.04
N LEU A 28 36.76 -13.03 1.50
CA LEU A 28 36.19 -11.70 1.74
C LEU A 28 35.60 -11.70 3.14
N THR A 29 36.33 -11.16 4.12
CA THR A 29 35.74 -10.67 5.36
C THR A 29 34.94 -9.42 5.03
N ALA A 30 33.69 -9.62 4.60
CA ALA A 30 32.72 -8.55 4.48
C ALA A 30 32.50 -7.97 5.88
N GLN A 31 32.85 -6.69 6.02
CA GLN A 31 32.56 -5.88 7.19
C GLN A 31 31.05 -5.95 7.45
N GLN A 32 30.72 -6.42 8.63
CA GLN A 32 29.39 -6.54 9.21
C GLN A 32 28.78 -5.13 9.30
N ARG A 33 28.08 -4.73 8.23
CA ARG A 33 27.29 -3.51 8.18
C ARG A 33 25.99 -3.82 8.91
N THR A 34 25.96 -3.39 10.17
CA THR A 34 24.79 -3.03 10.98
C THR A 34 23.44 -3.42 10.39
N ASP A 35 22.80 -4.39 11.06
CA ASP A 35 21.39 -4.70 10.94
C ASP A 35 20.56 -3.45 11.22
N ASP A 36 20.13 -2.76 10.16
CA ASP A 36 18.94 -1.91 10.25
C ASP A 36 17.75 -2.86 10.42
N PRO A 37 16.92 -2.72 11.48
CA PRO A 37 15.71 -3.50 11.58
C PRO A 37 14.78 -3.02 10.47
N VAL A 38 14.75 -3.77 9.37
CA VAL A 38 13.68 -3.68 8.39
C VAL A 38 12.42 -4.03 9.19
N LEU A 39 11.63 -3.01 9.53
CA LEU A 39 10.27 -3.17 9.97
C LEU A 39 9.56 -3.87 8.81
N ALA A 40 9.57 -5.20 8.85
CA ALA A 40 8.70 -6.02 8.05
C ALA A 40 7.29 -5.72 8.56
N SER A 41 6.72 -4.60 8.11
CA SER A 41 5.28 -4.49 7.94
C SER A 41 4.93 -5.66 7.03
N SER A 42 4.49 -6.75 7.62
CA SER A 42 3.83 -7.83 6.92
C SER A 42 2.61 -7.20 6.28
N VAL A 43 2.77 -6.74 5.05
CA VAL A 43 1.65 -6.34 4.21
C VAL A 43 0.72 -7.56 4.20
N PRO A 44 -0.60 -7.38 4.39
CA PRO A 44 -1.56 -8.44 4.13
C PRO A 44 -1.21 -9.09 2.78
N THR A 45 -1.49 -10.37 2.59
CA THR A 45 -1.47 -10.93 1.23
C THR A 45 -2.91 -11.20 0.87
N ALA A 46 -3.59 -10.18 0.33
CA ALA A 46 -4.90 -10.35 -0.22
C ALA A 46 -4.87 -11.30 -1.42
N ARG A 47 -5.81 -12.24 -1.49
CA ARG A 47 -5.98 -13.11 -2.64
C ARG A 47 -6.92 -12.45 -3.64
N ALA A 48 -6.36 -11.73 -4.61
CA ALA A 48 -7.11 -11.27 -5.77
C ALA A 48 -7.28 -12.42 -6.78
N THR A 49 -8.46 -12.57 -7.38
CA THR A 49 -8.63 -13.45 -8.54
C THR A 49 -8.13 -12.75 -9.81
N ALA A 50 -7.85 -13.52 -10.86
CA ALA A 50 -7.41 -12.98 -12.16
C ALA A 50 -8.36 -11.91 -12.76
N ASP A 51 -9.62 -11.90 -12.33
CA ASP A 51 -10.63 -10.93 -12.76
C ASP A 51 -10.69 -9.66 -11.87
N GLY A 52 -9.72 -9.42 -10.99
CA GLY A 52 -9.64 -8.22 -10.14
C GLY A 52 -10.66 -8.17 -9.00
N VAL A 53 -11.21 -9.33 -8.62
CA VAL A 53 -12.09 -9.48 -7.45
C VAL A 53 -11.23 -9.88 -6.25
N VAL A 54 -11.29 -9.10 -5.16
CA VAL A 54 -10.73 -9.53 -3.87
C VAL A 54 -11.61 -10.61 -3.26
N VAL A 55 -11.00 -11.72 -2.87
CA VAL A 55 -11.64 -12.74 -2.04
C VAL A 55 -11.20 -12.51 -0.61
N ILE A 56 -12.16 -12.20 0.26
CA ILE A 56 -11.94 -12.03 1.69
C ILE A 56 -12.27 -13.35 2.38
N ASP A 57 -11.25 -14.04 2.88
CA ASP A 57 -11.43 -15.23 3.69
C ASP A 57 -12.21 -14.87 4.95
N LEU A 58 -13.24 -15.63 5.32
CA LEU A 58 -14.02 -15.39 6.54
C LEU A 58 -13.25 -15.70 7.84
N ARG A 59 -12.04 -16.25 7.72
CA ARG A 59 -11.10 -16.50 8.82
C ARG A 59 -9.70 -16.07 8.38
N GLY A 60 -8.90 -15.52 9.27
CA GLY A 60 -7.56 -15.05 8.91
C GLY A 60 -6.72 -14.64 10.11
N PRO A 61 -5.44 -14.29 9.89
CA PRO A 61 -4.64 -13.63 10.91
C PRO A 61 -5.20 -12.23 11.23
N ASP A 62 -5.01 -11.79 12.48
CA ASP A 62 -5.22 -10.39 12.90
C ASP A 62 -4.25 -9.48 12.13
N LEU A 63 -4.83 -8.54 11.40
CA LEU A 63 -4.21 -7.53 10.56
C LEU A 63 -4.78 -6.17 10.98
N PRO A 64 -3.93 -5.22 11.37
CA PRO A 64 -2.49 -5.20 11.19
C PRO A 64 -1.73 -5.84 12.37
N GLY A 65 -2.45 -6.44 13.33
CA GLY A 65 -1.93 -6.86 14.62
C GLY A 65 -2.04 -5.76 15.67
N ALA A 66 -2.40 -6.14 16.90
CA ALA A 66 -2.59 -5.22 18.03
C ALA A 66 -1.44 -4.20 18.23
N SER A 67 -0.17 -4.61 18.09
CA SER A 67 0.97 -3.71 18.27
C SER A 67 1.06 -2.58 17.23
N VAL A 68 0.50 -2.78 16.04
CA VAL A 68 0.39 -1.72 15.03
C VAL A 68 -0.68 -0.72 15.44
N LEU A 69 -1.82 -1.20 15.95
CA LEU A 69 -2.92 -0.37 16.41
C LEU A 69 -2.59 0.38 17.70
N ASP A 70 -1.82 -0.21 18.62
CA ASP A 70 -1.32 0.47 19.84
C ASP A 70 -0.53 1.74 19.50
N ARG A 71 0.13 1.79 18.33
CA ARG A 71 0.84 3.00 17.88
C ARG A 71 -0.13 4.13 17.52
N CYS A 72 -1.36 3.81 17.12
CA CYS A 72 -2.36 4.82 16.81
C CYS A 72 -2.84 5.59 18.04
N ASP A 73 -2.72 5.02 19.25
CA ASP A 73 -3.01 5.73 20.50
C ASP A 73 -1.97 6.81 20.83
N THR A 74 -0.79 6.75 20.22
CA THR A 74 0.33 7.66 20.52
C THR A 74 0.66 8.61 19.38
N SER A 75 0.38 8.24 18.12
CA SER A 75 0.72 9.06 16.95
C SER A 75 -0.24 8.86 15.79
N SER A 76 -0.92 9.94 15.40
CA SER A 76 -1.71 10.01 14.17
C SER A 76 -0.89 9.88 12.88
N ARG A 77 0.44 9.95 12.97
CA ARG A 77 1.35 9.84 11.83
C ARG A 77 2.00 8.47 11.71
N ALA A 78 1.75 7.55 12.65
CA ALA A 78 2.27 6.20 12.56
C ALA A 78 1.62 5.47 11.36
N ASP A 79 2.40 4.62 10.70
CA ASP A 79 1.92 3.85 9.56
C ASP A 79 1.24 2.57 10.04
N VAL A 80 0.04 2.35 9.53
CA VAL A 80 -0.71 1.10 9.68
C VAL A 80 -0.27 0.12 8.60
N ALA A 81 -0.25 0.58 7.35
CA ALA A 81 0.16 -0.23 6.20
C ALA A 81 0.74 0.63 5.08
N ARG A 82 1.52 0.01 4.20
CA ARG A 82 2.10 0.62 2.99
C ARG A 82 1.81 -0.26 1.78
N TYR A 83 1.50 0.37 0.65
CA TYR A 83 1.09 -0.29 -0.58
C TYR A 83 1.85 0.30 -1.75
N ASP A 84 2.48 -0.55 -2.56
CA ASP A 84 3.07 -0.13 -3.83
C ASP A 84 1.98 -0.12 -4.91
N THR A 85 1.69 1.05 -5.46
CA THR A 85 0.62 1.25 -6.44
C THR A 85 1.20 1.62 -7.79
N THR A 86 0.63 1.07 -8.86
CA THR A 86 1.06 1.38 -10.24
C THR A 86 0.90 2.87 -10.58
N ALA A 87 -0.08 3.57 -9.98
CA ALA A 87 -0.43 4.93 -10.37
C ALA A 87 0.23 6.04 -9.55
N LEU A 88 0.50 5.81 -8.25
CA LEU A 88 1.10 6.82 -7.37
C LEU A 88 2.44 6.38 -6.77
N GLY A 89 2.87 5.13 -6.99
CA GLY A 89 3.97 4.53 -6.24
C GLY A 89 3.51 4.19 -4.82
N ASP A 90 4.34 4.52 -3.83
CA ASP A 90 4.09 4.22 -2.42
C ASP A 90 2.89 5.01 -1.87
N VAL A 91 1.82 4.30 -1.52
CA VAL A 91 0.66 4.83 -0.79
C VAL A 91 0.67 4.31 0.64
N VAL A 92 0.45 5.20 1.61
CA VAL A 92 0.47 4.86 3.04
C VAL A 92 -0.91 4.99 3.68
N LEU A 93 -1.36 3.94 4.37
CA LEU A 93 -2.43 4.06 5.35
C LEU A 93 -1.80 4.40 6.69
N GLN A 94 -2.08 5.60 7.18
CA GLN A 94 -1.63 6.05 8.50
C GLN A 94 -2.75 5.94 9.52
N CYS A 95 -2.38 5.93 10.80
CA CYS A 95 -3.33 5.99 11.92
C CYS A 95 -4.34 7.14 11.74
N GLY A 96 -3.86 8.33 11.36
CA GLY A 96 -4.72 9.43 10.94
C GLY A 96 -5.52 10.07 12.07
N THR A 97 -6.65 10.67 11.71
CA THR A 97 -7.56 11.41 12.60
C THR A 97 -9.00 11.04 12.26
N ASN A 98 -9.99 11.65 12.92
CA ASN A 98 -11.40 11.49 12.57
C ASN A 98 -11.79 11.97 11.15
N SER A 99 -10.86 12.57 10.39
CA SER A 99 -11.09 13.12 9.05
C SER A 99 -10.28 12.43 7.95
N GLN A 100 -9.27 11.64 8.29
CA GLN A 100 -8.49 10.85 7.32
C GLN A 100 -7.76 9.66 7.98
N GLY A 101 -7.41 8.65 7.19
CA GLY A 101 -6.61 7.50 7.63
C GLY A 101 -7.43 6.45 8.38
N TYR A 102 -6.74 5.55 9.08
CA TYR A 102 -7.34 4.41 9.76
C TYR A 102 -8.40 4.84 10.79
N GLU A 103 -8.12 5.88 11.58
CA GLU A 103 -9.04 6.39 12.58
C GLU A 103 -10.34 6.90 11.96
N HIS A 104 -10.27 7.57 10.81
CA HIS A 104 -11.46 8.01 10.09
C HIS A 104 -12.30 6.83 9.62
N ILE A 105 -11.64 5.80 9.08
CA ILE A 105 -12.30 4.56 8.65
C ILE A 105 -12.96 3.89 9.83
N ARG A 106 -12.26 3.75 10.96
CA ARG A 106 -12.80 3.18 12.20
C ARG A 106 -14.04 3.93 12.68
N VAL A 107 -13.96 5.24 12.84
CA VAL A 107 -15.09 6.01 13.41
C VAL A 107 -16.28 6.15 12.46
N ARG A 108 -16.08 6.06 11.13
CA ARG A 108 -17.15 6.25 10.14
C ARG A 108 -17.66 4.98 9.50
N HIS A 109 -16.83 3.95 9.36
CA HIS A 109 -17.08 2.82 8.49
C HIS A 109 -16.93 1.46 9.18
N THR A 110 -16.62 1.40 10.49
CA THR A 110 -16.67 0.11 11.22
C THR A 110 -18.04 -0.55 11.09
N ALA A 111 -19.13 0.20 11.20
CA ALA A 111 -20.48 -0.33 11.02
C ALA A 111 -20.70 -0.87 9.59
N ASP A 112 -20.24 -0.14 8.56
CA ASP A 112 -20.36 -0.57 7.16
C ASP A 112 -19.59 -1.89 6.92
N TRP A 113 -18.37 -2.01 7.46
CA TRP A 113 -17.57 -3.23 7.37
C TRP A 113 -18.20 -4.40 8.14
N GLN A 114 -18.70 -4.16 9.35
CA GLN A 114 -19.39 -5.17 10.16
C GLN A 114 -20.68 -5.66 9.50
N ASP A 115 -21.45 -4.76 8.91
CA ASP A 115 -22.69 -5.09 8.18
C ASP A 115 -22.39 -6.02 6.99
N VAL A 116 -21.31 -5.75 6.27
CA VAL A 116 -20.90 -6.54 5.09
C VAL A 116 -20.34 -7.90 5.50
N LEU A 117 -19.63 -7.99 6.63
CA LEU A 117 -19.25 -9.28 7.22
C LEU A 117 -20.47 -10.08 7.73
N GLY A 118 -21.54 -9.40 8.14
CA GLY A 118 -22.82 -10.02 8.49
C GLY A 118 -22.73 -11.06 9.62
N GLY A 119 -21.71 -10.94 10.49
CA GLY A 119 -21.43 -11.90 11.56
C GLY A 119 -20.99 -13.29 11.08
N ARG A 120 -20.56 -13.42 9.82
CA ARG A 120 -20.03 -14.66 9.25
C ARG A 120 -18.55 -14.80 9.61
N GLY A 121 -18.16 -15.95 10.14
CA GLY A 121 -16.77 -16.22 10.51
C GLY A 121 -16.32 -15.50 11.79
N ASP A 122 -15.00 -15.44 11.97
CA ASP A 122 -14.32 -14.82 13.11
C ASP A 122 -13.40 -13.68 12.69
N ARG A 123 -13.54 -13.21 11.44
CA ARG A 123 -12.72 -12.12 10.89
C ARG A 123 -13.17 -10.76 11.41
N ASP A 124 -12.20 -9.96 11.85
CA ASP A 124 -12.45 -8.61 12.30
C ASP A 124 -12.64 -7.63 11.12
N TRP A 125 -13.30 -6.51 11.41
CA TRP A 125 -13.68 -5.52 10.40
C TRP A 125 -12.46 -4.87 9.73
N ASP A 126 -11.40 -4.65 10.51
CA ASP A 126 -10.13 -4.06 10.06
C ASP A 126 -9.30 -5.06 9.25
N ASP A 127 -9.33 -6.35 9.59
CA ASP A 127 -8.70 -7.40 8.78
C ASP A 127 -9.28 -7.46 7.36
N ALA A 128 -10.62 -7.41 7.27
CA ALA A 128 -11.35 -7.39 6.02
C ALA A 128 -11.06 -6.10 5.25
N MET A 129 -11.09 -4.96 5.94
CA MET A 129 -10.79 -3.65 5.37
C MET A 129 -9.37 -3.57 4.80
N LEU A 130 -8.34 -3.99 5.54
CA LEU A 130 -6.96 -3.91 5.09
C LEU A 130 -6.69 -4.81 3.88
N THR A 131 -7.31 -5.99 3.85
CA THR A 131 -7.24 -6.91 2.70
C THR A 131 -7.87 -6.28 1.47
N ALA A 132 -9.06 -5.70 1.62
CA ALA A 132 -9.76 -5.04 0.53
C ALA A 132 -9.02 -3.79 0.04
N VAL A 133 -8.47 -2.97 0.95
CA VAL A 133 -7.66 -1.79 0.63
C VAL A 133 -6.42 -2.17 -0.15
N GLN A 134 -5.72 -3.23 0.27
CA GLN A 134 -4.57 -3.71 -0.47
C GLN A 134 -4.94 -4.02 -1.91
N THR A 135 -5.95 -4.86 -2.15
CA THR A 135 -6.34 -5.22 -3.52
C THR A 135 -6.75 -4.00 -4.32
N ALA A 136 -7.57 -3.10 -3.76
CA ALA A 136 -7.99 -1.89 -4.47
C ALA A 136 -6.80 -1.01 -4.90
N LEU A 137 -5.73 -0.97 -4.10
CA LEU A 137 -4.56 -0.13 -4.38
C LEU A 137 -3.53 -0.82 -5.30
N THR A 138 -3.33 -2.13 -5.17
CA THR A 138 -2.30 -2.87 -5.92
C THR A 138 -2.83 -3.52 -7.20
N ASP A 139 -4.11 -3.86 -7.26
CA ASP A 139 -4.80 -4.48 -8.39
C ASP A 139 -6.24 -3.95 -8.53
N PRO A 140 -6.39 -2.63 -8.82
CA PRO A 140 -7.71 -2.04 -8.98
C PRO A 140 -8.46 -2.64 -10.17
N ARG A 141 -9.80 -2.63 -10.10
CA ARG A 141 -10.63 -3.04 -11.23
C ARG A 141 -10.36 -2.17 -12.48
N PRO A 142 -10.64 -2.67 -13.69
CA PRO A 142 -10.45 -1.90 -14.92
C PRO A 142 -11.13 -0.52 -14.88
N GLY A 143 -10.41 0.50 -15.34
CA GLY A 143 -10.89 1.89 -15.32
C GLY A 143 -10.54 2.67 -14.05
N PHE A 144 -9.88 2.05 -13.07
CA PHE A 144 -9.34 2.69 -11.87
C PHE A 144 -7.82 2.66 -11.83
N PRO A 145 -7.17 3.59 -11.11
CA PRO A 145 -7.78 4.70 -10.36
C PRO A 145 -8.41 5.81 -11.24
N ARG A 146 -9.36 6.58 -10.65
CA ARG A 146 -10.02 7.74 -11.29
C ARG A 146 -9.84 9.00 -10.48
N ASP A 147 -9.76 10.15 -11.17
CA ASP A 147 -9.77 11.45 -10.50
C ASP A 147 -11.09 11.63 -9.73
N ALA A 148 -10.98 11.94 -8.45
CA ALA A 148 -12.12 12.15 -7.54
C ALA A 148 -12.32 13.64 -7.21
N GLY A 149 -11.60 14.53 -7.89
CA GLY A 149 -11.60 15.97 -7.62
C GLY A 149 -10.79 16.34 -6.38
N ASP A 150 -10.54 17.64 -6.20
CA ASP A 150 -9.85 18.21 -5.02
C ASP A 150 -8.50 17.57 -4.68
N GLY A 151 -7.74 17.14 -5.70
CA GLY A 151 -6.45 16.47 -5.51
C GLY A 151 -6.58 15.08 -4.88
N LYS A 152 -7.74 14.44 -5.02
CA LYS A 152 -7.99 13.07 -4.57
C LYS A 152 -8.08 12.13 -5.76
N VAL A 153 -7.80 10.88 -5.51
CA VAL A 153 -7.93 9.81 -6.49
C VAL A 153 -8.65 8.64 -5.84
N CYS A 154 -9.59 8.08 -6.58
CA CYS A 154 -10.40 6.96 -6.15
C CYS A 154 -9.84 5.68 -6.76
N TYR A 155 -9.68 4.66 -5.93
CA TYR A 155 -9.44 3.29 -6.32
C TYR A 155 -10.66 2.46 -5.97
N ALA A 156 -10.90 1.40 -6.75
CA ALA A 156 -11.97 0.47 -6.47
C ALA A 156 -11.56 -0.96 -6.85
N ALA A 157 -12.02 -1.92 -6.07
CA ALA A 157 -11.97 -3.34 -6.43
C ALA A 157 -13.34 -3.98 -6.14
N ALA A 158 -13.70 -4.97 -6.94
CA ALA A 158 -14.83 -5.83 -6.62
C ALA A 158 -14.45 -6.73 -5.44
N MET A 159 -15.38 -7.00 -4.54
CA MET A 159 -15.15 -7.76 -3.32
C MET A 159 -16.14 -8.91 -3.23
N ARG A 160 -15.64 -10.08 -2.80
CA ARG A 160 -16.46 -11.22 -2.39
C ARG A 160 -15.93 -11.82 -1.09
N PHE A 161 -16.76 -12.59 -0.40
CA PHE A 161 -16.32 -13.44 0.71
C PHE A 161 -16.07 -14.88 0.27
N ASP A 162 -15.11 -15.53 0.89
CA ASP A 162 -14.89 -16.98 0.72
C ASP A 162 -15.88 -17.77 1.58
N ASP A 163 -17.15 -17.78 1.15
CA ASP A 163 -18.27 -18.38 1.89
C ASP A 163 -19.08 -19.41 1.08
N ASP A 164 -18.44 -20.00 0.05
CA ASP A 164 -19.03 -20.93 -0.93
C ASP A 164 -20.24 -20.35 -1.70
N SER A 165 -20.49 -19.03 -1.64
CA SER A 165 -21.55 -18.38 -2.40
C SER A 165 -21.21 -18.20 -3.88
N THR A 166 -22.19 -17.75 -4.67
CA THR A 166 -22.10 -17.61 -6.13
C THR A 166 -20.88 -16.82 -6.61
N PRO A 167 -20.40 -17.02 -7.85
CA PRO A 167 -19.19 -16.36 -8.36
C PRO A 167 -19.33 -14.83 -8.59
N ALA A 168 -20.48 -14.23 -8.26
CA ALA A 168 -20.70 -12.79 -8.39
C ALA A 168 -20.10 -12.04 -7.20
N PRO A 169 -19.57 -10.81 -7.38
CA PRO A 169 -19.11 -9.99 -6.27
C PRO A 169 -20.25 -9.65 -5.29
N ASP A 170 -19.95 -9.70 -3.99
CA ASP A 170 -20.85 -9.25 -2.92
C ASP A 170 -20.94 -7.72 -2.85
N GLY A 171 -19.95 -7.02 -3.40
CA GLY A 171 -19.92 -5.58 -3.49
C GLY A 171 -18.60 -5.05 -4.04
N PHE A 172 -18.27 -3.83 -3.65
CA PHE A 172 -17.04 -3.14 -4.01
C PHE A 172 -16.42 -2.51 -2.77
N VAL A 173 -15.11 -2.40 -2.76
CA VAL A 173 -14.39 -1.52 -1.84
C VAL A 173 -13.98 -0.27 -2.60
N LYS A 174 -14.17 0.90 -1.99
CA LYS A 174 -13.64 2.18 -2.49
C LYS A 174 -12.55 2.66 -1.58
N VAL A 175 -11.45 3.15 -2.15
CA VAL A 175 -10.34 3.75 -1.41
C VAL A 175 -10.04 5.11 -1.99
N ILE A 176 -10.12 6.15 -1.17
CA ILE A 176 -9.78 7.52 -1.57
C ILE A 176 -8.39 7.86 -1.07
N VAL A 177 -7.51 8.25 -1.98
CA VAL A 177 -6.11 8.62 -1.69
C VAL A 177 -5.89 10.08 -2.02
N SER A 178 -5.13 10.78 -1.18
CA SER A 178 -4.64 12.13 -1.47
C SER A 178 -3.50 12.06 -2.47
N ARG A 179 -3.61 12.74 -3.63
CA ARG A 179 -2.54 12.83 -4.63
C ARG A 179 -1.37 13.73 -4.20
N THR A 180 -1.55 14.52 -3.15
CA THR A 180 -0.52 15.47 -2.67
C THR A 180 0.32 14.90 -1.55
N THR A 181 -0.19 13.87 -0.85
CA THR A 181 0.47 13.29 0.30
C THR A 181 0.65 11.78 0.21
N ASP A 182 0.12 11.16 -0.85
CA ASP A 182 0.12 9.71 -1.11
C ASP A 182 -0.39 8.90 0.09
N ARG A 183 -1.43 9.44 0.73
CA ARG A 183 -2.06 8.86 1.93
C ARG A 183 -3.49 8.46 1.68
N VAL A 184 -3.87 7.31 2.22
CA VAL A 184 -5.26 6.89 2.30
C VAL A 184 -6.03 7.88 3.18
N ILE A 185 -7.09 8.47 2.62
CA ILE A 185 -8.03 9.34 3.33
C ILE A 185 -9.14 8.49 3.94
N THR A 186 -9.75 7.62 3.14
CA THR A 186 -10.83 6.72 3.61
C THR A 186 -10.89 5.46 2.77
N ALA A 187 -11.49 4.41 3.34
CA ALA A 187 -11.84 3.18 2.66
C ALA A 187 -13.12 2.59 3.25
N TYR A 188 -14.03 2.15 2.39
CA TYR A 188 -15.33 1.62 2.83
C TYR A 188 -15.92 0.67 1.79
N PRO A 189 -16.75 -0.30 2.21
CA PRO A 189 -17.45 -1.17 1.31
C PRO A 189 -18.73 -0.48 0.79
N THR A 190 -19.18 -0.86 -0.39
CA THR A 190 -20.40 -0.33 -1.01
C THR A 190 -20.96 -1.30 -2.06
N ARG A 191 -22.18 -1.03 -2.52
CA ARG A 191 -22.86 -1.80 -3.57
C ARG A 191 -22.64 -1.23 -4.97
N THR A 192 -22.09 -0.03 -5.09
CA THR A 192 -21.86 0.65 -6.37
C THR A 192 -20.38 0.70 -6.68
N ASP A 193 -20.06 0.77 -7.96
CA ASP A 193 -18.71 0.64 -8.48
C ASP A 193 -18.14 1.98 -8.96
N ASP A 194 -18.79 3.07 -8.57
CA ASP A 194 -18.55 4.44 -9.03
C ASP A 194 -17.58 5.24 -8.16
N CYS A 195 -16.99 6.26 -8.75
CA CYS A 195 -16.44 7.42 -8.09
C CYS A 195 -16.84 8.63 -8.96
#